data_AF-A0A553DQ74-F1
#
_entry.id   AF-A0A553DQ74-F1
#
_cell.length_a   1.000
_cell.length_b   1.000
_cell.length_c   1.000
_cell.angle_alpha   90.00
_cell.angle_beta   90.00
_cell.angle_gamma   90.00
#
_symmetry.space_group_name_H-M   'P 1'
#
loop_
_entity.id
_entity.type
_entity.pdbx_description
1 polymer ?
#
loop_
_entity_poly.entity_id
_entity_poly.type
_entity_poly.pdbx_seq_one_letter_code
_entity_poly.pdbx_strand_id
1 'polypeptide(L)'
;MFQKFDLDVRKSGDARFIDQKCTPDVVCIIADCIINLRESEPIKEFVVQDIWDSQYFVKNVKAIFNKPSATNTTTKSEYDKFIQQPLRLLAYAGVLDIEKRGAKNFYKIANLSVLEYISLKDRNAYNFLYQYFVKVLSDSGLFKFFESYKNKYENGNLTQLDFENLQSRFIKFIIGNTAINGEVEIRRIYPKLLNVFACENNLPGSVKGRMSENQFYYTDLMYNRKNWRDLSKDKTISRQESITESEQNIVEGTAFNAYLVQKAINQIKKMYTESEIKDQWSNGDATQVHHIFPKSKFPQLAHYLENLIKLTATQHYTKAHPNNKTDAINADYQLVCLLAKSDNIEKSLNRNELYYRKESFIYCINTGLSKELNFDLTFRQIKTELATIYNDL
;
A
#
# COMPACT_ATOMS: atom_id res chain seq x y z
N MET A 1 16.90 -0.37 2.61
CA MET A 1 16.20 -1.66 2.80
C MET A 1 17.05 -2.86 2.37
N PHE A 2 17.64 -2.87 1.16
CA PHE A 2 18.25 -4.09 0.60
C PHE A 2 19.79 -4.13 0.50
N GLN A 3 20.53 -3.13 1.01
CA GLN A 3 21.99 -3.03 0.80
C GLN A 3 22.80 -4.24 1.27
N LYS A 4 22.30 -5.01 2.24
CA LYS A 4 22.98 -6.19 2.80
C LYS A 4 22.71 -7.49 2.04
N PHE A 5 21.76 -7.48 1.09
CA PHE A 5 21.38 -8.68 0.34
C PHE A 5 22.03 -8.68 -1.04
N ASP A 6 22.41 -9.87 -1.48
CA ASP A 6 22.83 -10.16 -2.85
C ASP A 6 21.65 -10.76 -3.61
N LEU A 7 20.99 -9.94 -4.43
CA LEU A 7 19.79 -10.29 -5.17
C LEU A 7 20.09 -10.59 -6.65
N ASP A 8 21.32 -11.03 -6.94
CA ASP A 8 21.75 -11.41 -8.28
C ASP A 8 21.03 -12.69 -8.74
N VAL A 9 20.18 -12.55 -9.77
CA VAL A 9 19.43 -13.65 -10.36
C VAL A 9 20.37 -14.71 -10.95
N ARG A 10 21.57 -14.32 -11.41
CA ARG A 10 22.56 -15.25 -11.97
C ARG A 10 23.13 -16.20 -10.92
N LYS A 11 23.19 -15.76 -9.66
CA LYS A 11 23.68 -16.58 -8.54
C LYS A 11 22.59 -17.47 -7.96
N SER A 12 21.40 -16.91 -7.76
CA SER A 12 20.26 -17.64 -7.21
C SER A 12 19.67 -18.66 -8.20
N GLY A 13 19.73 -18.40 -9.51
CA GLY A 13 19.08 -19.20 -10.54
C GLY A 13 17.55 -19.13 -10.51
N ASP A 14 16.98 -18.30 -9.63
CA ASP A 14 15.57 -18.31 -9.28
C ASP A 14 14.82 -17.17 -9.97
N ALA A 15 13.98 -17.52 -10.93
CA ALA A 15 13.16 -16.58 -11.67
C ALA A 15 11.97 -16.03 -10.88
N ARG A 16 11.69 -16.56 -9.68
CA ARG A 16 10.53 -16.20 -8.86
C ARG A 16 10.77 -14.96 -7.99
N PHE A 17 11.78 -14.15 -8.32
CA PHE A 17 11.97 -12.82 -7.74
C PHE A 17 10.82 -11.86 -8.11
N ILE A 18 10.10 -12.12 -9.20
CA ILE A 18 8.86 -11.44 -9.57
C ILE A 18 7.95 -12.37 -10.37
N ASP A 19 6.64 -12.17 -10.25
CA ASP A 19 5.64 -12.98 -10.93
C ASP A 19 4.39 -12.16 -11.32
N GLN A 20 3.51 -12.73 -12.16
CA GLN A 20 2.39 -12.02 -12.80
C GLN A 20 1.44 -11.29 -11.85
N LYS A 21 1.17 -11.85 -10.66
CA LYS A 21 0.23 -11.32 -9.67
C LYS A 21 0.87 -10.34 -8.68
N CYS A 22 2.17 -10.06 -8.79
CA CYS A 22 2.91 -9.17 -7.88
C CYS A 22 2.71 -7.68 -8.21
N THR A 23 1.48 -7.20 -8.09
CA THR A 23 1.16 -5.76 -8.16
C THR A 23 1.15 -5.13 -6.75
N PRO A 24 1.24 -3.79 -6.62
CA PRO A 24 1.30 -3.15 -5.31
C PRO A 24 0.14 -3.51 -4.37
N ASP A 25 -1.10 -3.46 -4.87
CA ASP A 25 -2.33 -3.82 -4.12
C ASP A 25 -2.34 -5.28 -3.66
N VAL A 26 -1.87 -6.20 -4.51
CA VAL A 26 -1.81 -7.63 -4.17
C VAL A 26 -0.70 -7.94 -3.16
N VAL A 27 0.48 -7.35 -3.33
CA VAL A 27 1.58 -7.51 -2.37
C VAL A 27 1.19 -6.91 -1.01
N CYS A 28 0.53 -5.75 -1.00
CA CYS A 28 0.02 -5.11 0.22
C CYS A 28 -0.98 -6.01 0.97
N ILE A 29 -2.01 -6.54 0.29
CA ILE A 29 -3.02 -7.37 0.97
C ILE A 29 -2.48 -8.71 1.43
N ILE A 30 -1.55 -9.33 0.69
CA ILE A 30 -0.92 -10.58 1.15
C ILE A 30 -0.02 -10.31 2.36
N ALA A 31 0.75 -9.21 2.37
CA ALA A 31 1.51 -8.80 3.54
C ALA A 31 0.58 -8.58 4.76
N ASP A 32 -0.54 -7.90 4.58
CA ASP A 32 -1.53 -7.70 5.64
C ASP A 32 -2.14 -9.02 6.14
N CYS A 33 -2.41 -9.98 5.25
CA CYS A 33 -2.88 -11.30 5.67
C CYS A 33 -1.84 -12.04 6.51
N ILE A 34 -0.54 -11.93 6.20
CA ILE A 34 0.53 -12.56 6.98
C ILE A 34 0.63 -11.91 8.37
N ILE A 35 0.61 -10.57 8.44
CA ILE A 35 0.64 -9.83 9.71
C ILE A 35 -0.53 -10.25 10.61
N ASN A 36 -1.75 -10.36 10.07
CA ASN A 36 -2.91 -10.79 10.86
C ASN A 36 -2.86 -12.29 11.21
N LEU A 37 -2.35 -13.15 10.33
CA LEU A 37 -2.20 -14.60 10.57
C LEU A 37 -1.17 -14.90 11.67
N ARG A 38 -0.16 -14.03 11.84
CA ARG A 38 0.97 -14.22 12.75
C ARG A 38 1.07 -13.17 13.84
N GLU A 39 0.00 -12.42 14.06
CA GLU A 39 -0.07 -11.34 15.05
C GLU A 39 0.36 -11.80 16.47
N SER A 40 -0.16 -12.93 16.94
CA SER A 40 0.17 -13.47 18.27
C SER A 40 1.47 -14.29 18.30
N GLU A 41 1.93 -14.81 17.17
CA GLU A 41 3.09 -15.70 17.07
C GLU A 41 3.96 -15.36 15.83
N PRO A 42 4.65 -14.19 15.81
CA PRO A 42 5.38 -13.72 14.61
C PRO A 42 6.49 -14.67 14.13
N ILE A 43 7.03 -15.48 15.04
CA ILE A 43 8.12 -16.42 14.76
C ILE A 43 7.65 -17.76 14.19
N LYS A 44 6.34 -18.03 14.17
CA LYS A 44 5.80 -19.32 13.76
C LYS A 44 5.73 -19.43 12.24
N GLU A 45 6.17 -20.57 11.74
CA GLU A 45 6.11 -20.88 10.32
C GLU A 45 4.66 -20.96 9.83
N PHE A 46 4.45 -20.66 8.56
CA PHE A 46 3.16 -20.81 7.89
C PHE A 46 3.32 -21.37 6.48
N VAL A 47 2.25 -21.93 5.95
CA VAL A 47 2.13 -22.35 4.56
C VAL A 47 1.04 -21.55 3.85
N VAL A 48 0.98 -21.65 2.52
CA VAL A 48 -0.07 -21.01 1.70
C VAL A 48 -1.48 -21.31 2.22
N GLN A 49 -1.70 -22.55 2.67
CA GLN A 49 -2.98 -23.02 3.17
C GLN A 49 -3.43 -22.27 4.45
N ASP A 50 -2.50 -21.87 5.32
CA ASP A 50 -2.83 -21.14 6.54
C ASP A 50 -3.40 -19.75 6.23
N ILE A 51 -2.88 -19.08 5.18
CA ILE A 51 -3.43 -17.81 4.70
C ILE A 51 -4.82 -18.06 4.08
N TRP A 52 -4.93 -19.09 3.25
CA TRP A 52 -6.17 -19.45 2.55
C TRP A 52 -7.33 -19.70 3.52
N ASP A 53 -7.07 -20.48 4.57
CA ASP A 53 -8.07 -20.85 5.57
C ASP A 53 -8.33 -19.74 6.61
N SER A 54 -7.53 -18.68 6.61
CA SER A 54 -7.72 -17.58 7.55
C SER A 54 -9.04 -16.84 7.27
N GLN A 55 -9.82 -16.62 8.31
CA GLN A 55 -11.07 -15.83 8.21
C GLN A 55 -10.80 -14.43 7.68
N TYR A 56 -9.64 -13.85 8.02
CA TYR A 56 -9.22 -12.54 7.53
C TYR A 56 -9.09 -12.50 6.00
N PHE A 57 -8.35 -13.46 5.42
CA PHE A 57 -8.20 -13.57 3.97
C PHE A 57 -9.56 -13.80 3.30
N VAL A 58 -10.35 -14.76 3.81
CA VAL A 58 -11.65 -15.12 3.23
C VAL A 58 -12.61 -13.93 3.21
N LYS A 59 -12.66 -13.13 4.28
CA LYS A 59 -13.51 -11.94 4.38
C LYS A 59 -13.07 -10.82 3.44
N ASN A 60 -11.78 -10.50 3.43
CA ASN A 60 -11.28 -9.30 2.74
C ASN A 60 -11.01 -9.57 1.25
N VAL A 61 -10.37 -10.69 0.90
CA VAL A 61 -9.94 -10.95 -0.49
C VAL A 61 -11.12 -11.32 -1.39
N LYS A 62 -12.09 -12.10 -0.91
CA LYS A 62 -13.31 -12.41 -1.69
C LYS A 62 -14.09 -11.14 -2.05
N ALA A 63 -14.22 -10.24 -1.08
CA ALA A 63 -15.00 -9.02 -1.25
C ALA A 63 -14.30 -8.02 -2.20
N ILE A 64 -12.97 -7.89 -2.12
CA ILE A 64 -12.20 -6.92 -2.91
C ILE A 64 -12.05 -7.35 -4.36
N PHE A 65 -11.71 -8.61 -4.61
CA PHE A 65 -11.36 -9.09 -5.95
C PHE A 65 -12.53 -9.79 -6.66
N ASN A 66 -13.73 -9.74 -6.07
CA ASN A 66 -15.01 -10.19 -6.63
C ASN A 66 -14.95 -11.58 -7.28
N LYS A 67 -14.13 -12.46 -6.72
CA LYS A 67 -13.92 -13.80 -7.26
C LYS A 67 -14.93 -14.77 -6.65
N PRO A 68 -15.50 -15.71 -7.42
CA PRO A 68 -16.43 -16.69 -6.89
C PRO A 68 -15.76 -17.52 -5.79
N SER A 69 -16.60 -18.09 -4.93
CA SER A 69 -16.20 -18.87 -3.76
C SER A 69 -14.98 -19.78 -4.02
N ALA A 70 -14.06 -19.81 -3.06
CA ALA A 70 -12.94 -20.75 -2.93
C ALA A 70 -13.34 -22.24 -3.06
N THR A 71 -14.63 -22.55 -2.98
CA THR A 71 -15.19 -23.90 -3.20
C THR A 71 -15.41 -24.24 -4.68
N ASN A 72 -15.23 -23.30 -5.60
CA ASN A 72 -15.28 -23.58 -7.04
C ASN A 72 -13.92 -24.13 -7.49
N THR A 73 -13.87 -25.38 -7.90
CA THR A 73 -12.64 -26.08 -8.35
C THR A 73 -11.94 -25.36 -9.51
N THR A 74 -12.66 -24.55 -10.29
CA THR A 74 -12.11 -23.82 -11.44
C THR A 74 -11.30 -22.58 -11.07
N THR A 75 -11.47 -22.00 -9.86
CA THR A 75 -10.75 -20.78 -9.45
C THR A 75 -9.55 -21.03 -8.54
N LYS A 76 -9.43 -22.25 -7.99
CA LYS A 76 -8.36 -22.63 -7.06
C LYS A 76 -6.95 -22.30 -7.59
N SER A 77 -6.66 -22.64 -8.84
CA SER A 77 -5.34 -22.41 -9.43
C SER A 77 -4.98 -20.93 -9.60
N GLU A 78 -5.96 -20.05 -9.77
CA GLU A 78 -5.74 -18.62 -9.93
C GLU A 78 -5.54 -17.93 -8.58
N TYR A 79 -6.20 -18.44 -7.55
CA TYR A 79 -6.02 -18.03 -6.17
C TYR A 79 -4.70 -18.53 -5.56
N ASP A 80 -4.31 -19.77 -5.87
CA ASP A 80 -3.01 -20.31 -5.46
C ASP A 80 -1.88 -19.41 -5.98
N LYS A 81 -1.98 -18.96 -7.24
CA LYS A 81 -1.03 -17.96 -7.81
C LYS A 81 -1.12 -16.61 -7.10
N PHE A 82 -2.32 -16.17 -6.73
CA PHE A 82 -2.54 -14.90 -6.05
C PHE A 82 -1.83 -14.83 -4.69
N ILE A 83 -1.76 -15.94 -3.95
CA ILE A 83 -1.03 -16.00 -2.67
C ILE A 83 0.44 -16.36 -2.90
N GLN A 84 0.71 -17.43 -3.65
CA GLN A 84 2.05 -18.00 -3.76
C GLN A 84 3.05 -17.05 -4.43
N GLN A 85 2.63 -16.28 -5.42
CA GLN A 85 3.54 -15.39 -6.14
C GLN A 85 4.06 -14.25 -5.26
N PRO A 86 3.21 -13.48 -4.54
CA PRO A 86 3.69 -12.51 -3.56
C PRO A 86 4.54 -13.13 -2.45
N LEU A 87 4.21 -14.32 -1.94
CA LEU A 87 5.05 -14.98 -0.93
C LEU A 87 6.46 -15.29 -1.45
N ARG A 88 6.58 -15.77 -2.69
CA ARG A 88 7.88 -16.02 -3.33
C ARG A 88 8.66 -14.75 -3.55
N LEU A 89 8.01 -13.67 -3.99
CA LEU A 89 8.63 -12.35 -4.11
C LEU A 89 9.16 -11.84 -2.77
N LEU A 90 8.33 -11.89 -1.72
CA LEU A 90 8.70 -11.43 -0.38
C LEU A 90 9.83 -12.28 0.21
N ALA A 91 9.85 -13.59 -0.08
CA ALA A 91 10.95 -14.46 0.33
C ALA A 91 12.26 -14.13 -0.41
N TYR A 92 12.20 -13.93 -1.72
CA TYR A 92 13.38 -13.52 -2.51
C TYR A 92 13.93 -12.17 -2.04
N ALA A 93 13.05 -11.25 -1.64
CA ALA A 93 13.41 -9.94 -1.11
C ALA A 93 13.98 -9.97 0.33
N GLY A 94 14.05 -11.14 0.98
CA GLY A 94 14.50 -11.29 2.36
C GLY A 94 13.52 -10.75 3.41
N VAL A 95 12.25 -10.55 3.04
CA VAL A 95 11.17 -10.18 3.98
C VAL A 95 10.63 -11.41 4.69
N LEU A 96 10.59 -12.54 3.97
CA LEU A 96 10.27 -13.86 4.50
C LEU A 96 11.47 -14.79 4.34
N ASP A 97 11.62 -15.73 5.26
CA ASP A 97 12.40 -16.94 5.01
C ASP A 97 11.52 -17.95 4.28
N ILE A 98 12.14 -18.82 3.48
CA ILE A 98 11.45 -19.92 2.82
C ILE A 98 12.26 -21.22 2.91
N GLU A 99 11.60 -22.29 3.32
CA GLU A 99 12.14 -23.64 3.31
C GLU A 99 11.18 -24.58 2.57
N LYS A 100 11.72 -25.36 1.63
CA LYS A 100 10.95 -26.37 0.90
C LYS A 100 11.05 -27.71 1.63
N ARG A 101 9.92 -28.21 2.15
CA ARG A 101 9.81 -29.54 2.77
C ARG A 101 8.83 -30.39 1.96
N GLY A 102 9.38 -31.34 1.20
CA GLY A 102 8.61 -32.14 0.24
C GLY A 102 7.98 -31.26 -0.86
N ALA A 103 6.66 -31.36 -1.02
CA ALA A 103 5.90 -30.59 -2.01
C ALA A 103 5.48 -29.18 -1.52
N LYS A 104 5.72 -28.84 -0.25
CA LYS A 104 5.23 -27.59 0.36
C LYS A 104 6.39 -26.64 0.66
N ASN A 105 6.11 -25.35 0.54
CA ASN A 105 6.98 -24.28 1.01
C ASN A 105 6.46 -23.79 2.36
N PHE A 106 7.35 -23.76 3.35
CA PHE A 106 7.16 -23.19 4.66
C PHE A 106 7.80 -21.81 4.69
N TYR A 107 7.08 -20.83 5.20
CA TYR A 107 7.51 -19.44 5.28
C TYR A 107 7.58 -19.00 6.73
N LYS A 108 8.49 -18.08 7.03
CA LYS A 108 8.60 -17.41 8.32
C LYS A 108 8.91 -15.93 8.10
N ILE A 109 8.45 -15.07 9.01
CA ILE A 109 8.75 -13.63 8.93
C ILE A 109 10.24 -13.44 9.26
N ALA A 110 11.02 -12.95 8.28
CA ALA A 110 12.44 -12.63 8.45
C ALA A 110 12.64 -11.15 8.81
N ASN A 111 11.80 -10.27 8.27
CA ASN A 111 11.85 -8.83 8.52
C ASN A 111 10.44 -8.26 8.79
N LEU A 112 10.06 -8.26 10.08
CA LEU A 112 8.74 -7.80 10.50
C LEU A 112 8.50 -6.33 10.13
N SER A 113 9.46 -5.44 10.41
CA SER A 113 9.28 -4.00 10.14
C SER A 113 9.06 -3.69 8.66
N VAL A 114 9.73 -4.41 7.75
CA VAL A 114 9.50 -4.26 6.31
C VAL A 114 8.15 -4.85 5.91
N LEU A 115 7.77 -6.00 6.46
CA LEU A 115 6.48 -6.61 6.17
C LEU A 115 5.32 -5.73 6.62
N GLU A 116 5.42 -5.13 7.82
CA GLU A 116 4.48 -4.15 8.35
C GLU A 116 4.44 -2.90 7.45
N TYR A 117 5.60 -2.37 7.05
CA TYR A 117 5.63 -1.23 6.13
C TYR A 117 4.84 -1.49 4.85
N ILE A 118 5.08 -2.64 4.21
CA ILE A 118 4.38 -3.08 2.99
C ILE A 118 2.89 -3.25 3.25
N SER A 119 2.53 -3.84 4.39
CA SER A 119 1.14 -4.17 4.71
C SER A 119 0.29 -2.95 5.00
N LEU A 120 0.84 -1.76 5.28
CA LEU A 120 0.03 -0.60 5.65
C LEU A 120 -0.77 -0.04 4.49
N LYS A 121 -0.11 0.28 3.37
CA LYS A 121 -0.70 1.00 2.23
C LYS A 121 -0.15 0.47 0.91
N ASP A 122 -0.97 0.44 -0.14
CA ASP A 122 -0.55 0.02 -1.49
C ASP A 122 0.64 0.85 -2.00
N ARG A 123 0.73 2.12 -1.59
CA ARG A 123 1.85 3.00 -1.92
C ARG A 123 3.16 2.55 -1.29
N ASN A 124 3.12 2.01 -0.07
CA ASN A 124 4.30 1.46 0.58
C ASN A 124 4.77 0.19 -0.14
N ALA A 125 3.83 -0.68 -0.52
CA ALA A 125 4.12 -1.85 -1.35
C ALA A 125 4.72 -1.44 -2.72
N TYR A 126 4.22 -0.38 -3.34
CA TYR A 126 4.80 0.19 -4.56
C TYR A 126 6.24 0.69 -4.36
N ASN A 127 6.48 1.49 -3.31
CA ASN A 127 7.83 2.00 -3.00
C ASN A 127 8.80 0.84 -2.72
N PHE A 128 8.35 -0.17 -1.97
CA PHE A 128 9.08 -1.40 -1.73
C PHE A 128 9.44 -2.11 -3.05
N LEU A 129 8.46 -2.34 -3.94
CA LEU A 129 8.69 -3.01 -5.22
C LEU A 129 9.68 -2.24 -6.10
N TYR A 130 9.57 -0.91 -6.16
CA TYR A 130 10.52 -0.09 -6.92
C TYR A 130 11.96 -0.27 -6.41
N GLN A 131 12.18 -0.07 -5.10
CA GLN A 131 13.50 -0.21 -4.49
C GLN A 131 14.06 -1.62 -4.62
N TYR A 132 13.19 -2.63 -4.47
CA TYR A 132 13.53 -4.04 -4.64
C TYR A 132 13.95 -4.35 -6.08
N PHE A 133 13.17 -3.93 -7.08
CA PHE A 133 13.49 -4.19 -8.49
C PHE A 133 14.75 -3.46 -8.93
N VAL A 134 14.97 -2.21 -8.50
CA VAL A 134 16.23 -1.49 -8.76
C VAL A 134 17.42 -2.30 -8.21
N LYS A 135 17.31 -2.84 -7.00
CA LYS A 135 18.37 -3.67 -6.40
C LYS A 135 18.60 -4.96 -7.20
N VAL A 136 17.55 -5.73 -7.50
CA VAL A 136 17.66 -6.97 -8.29
C VAL A 136 18.32 -6.70 -9.65
N LEU A 137 17.87 -5.66 -10.36
CA LEU A 137 18.41 -5.29 -11.66
C LEU A 137 19.88 -4.85 -11.56
N SER A 138 20.25 -4.16 -10.49
CA SER A 138 21.62 -3.67 -10.27
C SER A 138 22.56 -4.84 -9.99
N ASP A 139 22.22 -5.71 -9.04
CA ASP A 139 23.02 -6.89 -8.69
C ASP A 139 23.17 -7.86 -9.87
N SER A 140 22.12 -7.96 -10.67
CA SER A 140 22.08 -8.79 -11.88
C SER A 140 22.76 -8.16 -13.10
N GLY A 141 23.24 -6.91 -13.00
CA GLY A 141 23.89 -6.19 -14.11
C GLY A 141 22.97 -5.76 -15.25
N LEU A 142 21.66 -5.73 -15.02
CA LEU A 142 20.64 -5.31 -15.99
C LEU A 142 20.26 -3.83 -15.88
N PHE A 143 20.48 -3.19 -14.73
CA PHE A 143 19.97 -1.84 -14.44
C PHE A 143 20.40 -0.79 -15.47
N LYS A 144 21.64 -0.85 -15.94
CA LYS A 144 22.18 0.02 -17.00
C LYS A 144 21.33 0.07 -18.28
N PHE A 145 20.61 -1.00 -18.61
CA PHE A 145 19.74 -1.02 -19.79
C PHE A 145 18.42 -0.28 -19.53
N PHE A 146 17.91 -0.31 -18.30
CA PHE A 146 16.76 0.48 -17.87
C PHE A 146 17.12 1.97 -17.79
N GLU A 147 18.32 2.29 -17.30
CA GLU A 147 18.85 3.66 -17.34
C GLU A 147 19.03 4.16 -18.78
N SER A 148 19.56 3.32 -19.67
CA SER A 148 19.65 3.68 -21.10
C SER A 148 18.28 3.95 -21.72
N TYR A 149 17.26 3.16 -21.38
CA TYR A 149 15.88 3.39 -21.81
C TYR A 149 15.34 4.73 -21.28
N LYS A 150 15.56 5.03 -20.00
CA LYS A 150 15.23 6.33 -19.40
C LYS A 150 15.91 7.49 -20.12
N ASN A 151 17.23 7.42 -20.30
CA ASN A 151 18.02 8.47 -20.95
C ASN A 151 17.56 8.73 -22.39
N LYS A 152 17.14 7.70 -23.13
CA LYS A 152 16.57 7.89 -24.47
C LYS A 152 15.26 8.65 -24.44
N TYR A 153 14.41 8.41 -23.45
CA TYR A 153 13.15 9.12 -23.29
C TYR A 153 13.37 10.58 -22.94
N GLU A 154 14.25 10.87 -21.97
CA GLU A 154 14.58 12.22 -21.55
C GLU A 154 15.20 13.05 -22.69
N ASN A 155 15.91 12.40 -23.61
CA ASN A 155 16.46 13.01 -24.82
C ASN A 155 15.46 13.10 -26.00
N GLY A 156 14.20 12.68 -25.83
CA GLY A 156 13.19 12.71 -26.90
C GLY A 156 13.38 11.67 -28.02
N ASN A 157 14.23 10.67 -27.81
CA ASN A 157 14.66 9.72 -28.84
C ASN A 157 14.19 8.28 -28.59
N LEU A 158 13.29 8.06 -27.61
CA LEU A 158 12.81 6.73 -27.28
C LEU A 158 11.82 6.23 -28.35
N THR A 159 12.06 5.02 -28.87
CA THR A 159 11.22 4.39 -29.89
C THR A 159 10.65 3.04 -29.43
N GLN A 160 9.65 2.55 -30.16
CA GLN A 160 9.12 1.19 -29.98
C GLN A 160 10.21 0.10 -30.13
N LEU A 161 11.20 0.31 -31.00
CA LEU A 161 12.33 -0.61 -31.17
C LEU A 161 13.21 -0.67 -29.90
N ASP A 162 13.38 0.46 -29.19
CA ASP A 162 14.12 0.48 -27.93
C ASP A 162 13.42 -0.32 -26.83
N PHE A 163 12.10 -0.24 -26.77
CA PHE A 163 11.27 -1.06 -25.88
C PHE A 163 11.43 -2.56 -26.19
N GLU A 164 11.34 -2.94 -27.47
CA GLU A 164 11.49 -4.33 -27.91
C GLU A 164 12.89 -4.87 -27.62
N ASN A 165 13.92 -4.03 -27.80
CA ASN A 165 15.30 -4.35 -27.46
C ASN A 165 15.47 -4.58 -25.95
N LEU A 166 14.91 -3.72 -25.10
CA LEU A 166 14.95 -3.90 -23.64
C LEU A 166 14.23 -5.19 -23.22
N GLN A 167 13.04 -5.43 -23.78
CA GLN A 167 12.28 -6.66 -23.52
C GLN A 167 13.04 -7.90 -23.97
N SER A 168 13.63 -7.89 -25.17
CA SER A 168 14.42 -9.01 -25.70
C SER A 168 15.65 -9.31 -24.84
N ARG A 169 16.34 -8.26 -24.35
CA ARG A 169 17.46 -8.41 -23.41
C ARG A 169 17.03 -9.07 -22.11
N PHE A 170 15.91 -8.61 -21.55
CA PHE A 170 15.35 -9.22 -20.34
C PHE A 170 14.97 -10.69 -20.56
N ILE A 171 14.31 -11.01 -21.68
CA ILE A 171 13.96 -12.40 -22.04
C ILE A 171 15.21 -13.29 -22.11
N LYS A 172 16.22 -12.87 -22.87
CA LYS A 172 17.49 -13.61 -23.01
C LYS A 172 18.18 -13.80 -21.66
N PHE A 173 18.17 -12.77 -20.82
CA PHE A 173 18.74 -12.84 -19.48
C PHE A 173 18.04 -13.90 -18.62
N ILE A 174 16.70 -13.91 -18.56
CA ILE A 174 15.97 -14.87 -17.73
C ILE A 174 16.17 -16.30 -18.24
N ILE A 175 16.09 -16.54 -19.55
CA ILE A 175 16.32 -17.87 -20.14
C ILE A 175 17.74 -18.36 -19.86
N GLY A 176 18.74 -17.48 -19.98
CA GLY A 176 20.14 -17.86 -19.80
C GLY A 176 20.56 -18.10 -18.35
N ASN A 177 19.80 -17.64 -17.36
CA ASN A 177 20.23 -17.63 -15.95
C ASN A 177 19.22 -18.28 -14.99
N THR A 178 18.11 -18.82 -15.47
CA THR A 178 17.08 -19.43 -14.61
C THR A 178 16.51 -20.69 -15.26
N ALA A 179 15.70 -21.45 -14.51
CA ALA A 179 15.02 -22.63 -15.03
C ALA A 179 13.80 -22.34 -15.95
N ILE A 180 13.46 -21.06 -16.19
CA ILE A 180 12.36 -20.70 -17.10
C ILE A 180 12.84 -20.74 -18.55
N ASN A 181 12.26 -21.65 -19.34
CA ASN A 181 12.65 -21.86 -20.74
C ASN A 181 11.69 -21.22 -21.76
N GLY A 182 10.56 -20.65 -21.33
CA GLY A 182 9.51 -20.15 -22.22
C GLY A 182 9.37 -18.63 -22.22
N GLU A 183 9.42 -18.00 -23.40
CA GLU A 183 9.26 -16.54 -23.53
C GLU A 183 7.91 -16.02 -23.03
N VAL A 184 6.85 -16.83 -23.17
CA VAL A 184 5.46 -16.42 -22.84
C VAL A 184 5.33 -16.05 -21.35
N GLU A 185 5.96 -16.82 -20.47
CA GLU A 185 5.97 -16.53 -19.02
C GLU A 185 6.75 -15.24 -18.76
N ILE A 186 7.89 -15.07 -19.42
CA ILE A 186 8.76 -13.91 -19.23
C ILE A 186 8.08 -12.61 -19.71
N ARG A 187 7.37 -12.67 -20.84
CA ARG A 187 6.57 -11.56 -21.37
C ARG A 187 5.39 -11.18 -20.44
N ARG A 188 4.96 -12.07 -19.54
CA ARG A 188 3.92 -11.76 -18.53
C ARG A 188 4.49 -11.11 -17.27
N ILE A 189 5.70 -11.47 -16.86
CA ILE A 189 6.36 -10.88 -15.68
C ILE A 189 7.05 -9.55 -16.01
N TYR A 190 7.60 -9.39 -17.22
CA TYR A 190 8.32 -8.18 -17.62
C TYR A 190 7.54 -6.87 -17.39
N PRO A 191 6.24 -6.75 -17.75
CA PRO A 191 5.48 -5.54 -17.47
C PRO A 191 5.34 -5.24 -15.98
N LYS A 192 5.37 -6.25 -15.11
CA LYS A 192 5.24 -6.05 -13.65
C LYS A 192 6.47 -5.36 -13.06
N LEU A 193 7.63 -5.59 -13.67
CA LEU A 193 8.87 -4.92 -13.32
C LEU A 193 9.01 -3.57 -14.05
N LEU A 194 8.90 -3.57 -15.39
CA LEU A 194 9.08 -2.36 -16.19
C LEU A 194 8.10 -1.26 -15.78
N ASN A 195 6.83 -1.60 -15.56
CA ASN A 195 5.83 -0.56 -15.32
C ASN A 195 6.03 0.12 -13.95
N VAL A 196 6.53 -0.61 -12.95
CA VAL A 196 6.90 0.00 -11.65
C VAL A 196 8.06 0.96 -11.83
N PHE A 197 9.10 0.56 -12.57
CA PHE A 197 10.22 1.45 -12.90
C PHE A 197 9.77 2.67 -13.73
N ALA A 198 8.90 2.45 -14.72
CA ALA A 198 8.39 3.48 -15.59
C ALA A 198 7.53 4.50 -14.85
N CYS A 199 6.66 4.05 -13.93
CA CYS A 199 5.85 4.92 -13.10
C CYS A 199 6.72 5.84 -12.21
N GLU A 200 7.80 5.32 -11.62
CA GLU A 200 8.64 6.12 -10.74
C GLU A 200 9.43 7.20 -11.49
N ASN A 201 9.79 6.90 -12.74
CA ASN A 201 10.60 7.75 -13.60
C ASN A 201 9.80 8.53 -14.66
N ASN A 202 8.46 8.51 -14.60
CA ASN A 202 7.58 9.14 -15.59
C ASN A 202 7.89 8.69 -17.04
N LEU A 203 8.04 7.40 -17.27
CA LEU A 203 8.38 6.82 -18.57
C LEU A 203 7.19 6.08 -19.20
N PRO A 204 7.19 5.89 -20.52
CA PRO A 204 6.37 4.88 -21.17
C PRO A 204 6.70 3.47 -20.65
N GLY A 205 5.66 2.73 -20.28
CA GLY A 205 5.74 1.33 -19.81
C GLY A 205 5.34 0.32 -20.88
N SER A 206 4.86 -0.84 -20.46
CA SER A 206 4.35 -1.92 -21.30
C SER A 206 2.84 -2.11 -21.14
N VAL A 207 2.10 -2.01 -22.25
CA VAL A 207 0.65 -2.30 -22.34
C VAL A 207 0.42 -3.30 -23.48
N LYS A 208 -0.22 -4.44 -23.17
CA LYS A 208 -0.52 -5.51 -24.15
C LYS A 208 0.71 -5.95 -24.98
N GLY A 209 1.90 -5.90 -24.37
CA GLY A 209 3.15 -6.29 -25.01
C GLY A 209 3.80 -5.23 -25.90
N ARG A 210 3.27 -4.00 -25.94
CA ARG A 210 3.84 -2.84 -26.65
C ARG A 210 4.20 -1.72 -25.69
N MET A 211 5.03 -0.78 -26.14
CA MET A 211 5.29 0.44 -25.39
C MET A 211 3.99 1.23 -25.24
N SER A 212 3.73 1.81 -24.08
CA SER A 212 2.59 2.72 -23.92
C SER A 212 2.83 4.02 -24.70
N GLU A 213 1.76 4.61 -25.24
CA GLU A 213 1.85 5.91 -25.93
C GLU A 213 2.27 7.03 -24.97
N ASN A 214 1.77 6.96 -23.73
CA ASN A 214 2.01 7.94 -22.68
C ASN A 214 2.79 7.33 -21.52
N GLN A 215 3.21 8.19 -20.60
CA GLN A 215 3.81 7.80 -19.33
C GLN A 215 2.87 6.88 -18.54
N PHE A 216 3.47 5.96 -17.77
CA PHE A 216 2.70 5.01 -16.96
C PHE A 216 2.40 5.61 -15.59
N TYR A 217 1.14 5.52 -15.12
CA TYR A 217 0.72 6.13 -13.85
C TYR A 217 0.54 5.10 -12.73
N TYR A 218 0.55 5.57 -11.48
CA TYR A 218 0.40 4.73 -10.29
C TYR A 218 -0.91 3.91 -10.30
N THR A 219 -2.01 4.54 -10.72
CA THR A 219 -3.32 3.87 -10.86
C THR A 219 -3.29 2.72 -11.88
N ASP A 220 -2.36 2.78 -12.84
CA ASP A 220 -2.16 1.72 -13.81
C ASP A 220 -1.32 0.55 -13.24
N LEU A 221 -0.83 0.58 -12.01
CA LEU A 221 -0.09 -0.57 -11.47
C LEU A 221 -0.99 -1.61 -10.82
N MET A 222 -2.18 -1.19 -10.38
CA MET A 222 -3.06 -2.02 -9.55
C MET A 222 -3.61 -3.22 -10.32
N TYR A 223 -3.82 -4.33 -9.62
CA TYR A 223 -4.49 -5.52 -10.14
C TYR A 223 -5.99 -5.31 -10.25
N ASN A 224 -6.60 -4.75 -9.20
CA ASN A 224 -8.04 -4.50 -9.16
C ASN A 224 -8.44 -3.23 -9.91
N ARG A 225 -7.95 -3.03 -11.13
CA ARG A 225 -8.42 -1.92 -11.95
C ARG A 225 -9.88 -2.17 -12.29
N LYS A 226 -10.77 -1.27 -11.87
CA LYS A 226 -12.07 -1.16 -12.56
C LYS A 226 -11.78 -0.90 -14.05
N ASN A 227 -12.54 -1.54 -14.93
CA ASN A 227 -12.52 -1.21 -16.36
C ASN A 227 -12.99 0.23 -16.53
N TRP A 228 -12.06 1.18 -16.41
CA TRP A 228 -12.27 2.63 -16.37
C TRP A 228 -12.66 3.25 -17.72
N ARG A 229 -13.01 2.44 -18.73
CA ARG A 229 -13.45 2.93 -20.05
C ARG A 229 -14.69 3.83 -20.00
N ASP A 230 -15.40 3.87 -18.88
CA ASP A 230 -16.60 4.71 -18.67
C ASP A 230 -16.35 6.00 -17.86
N LEU A 231 -15.10 6.30 -17.48
CA LEU A 231 -14.78 7.58 -16.83
C LEU A 231 -13.77 8.33 -17.70
N SER A 232 -14.30 9.34 -18.39
CA SER A 232 -13.55 10.32 -19.18
C SER A 232 -12.42 10.92 -18.33
N LYS A 233 -11.16 10.63 -18.67
CA LYS A 233 -10.03 11.33 -18.08
C LYS A 233 -9.71 12.59 -18.88
N ASP A 234 -9.60 13.70 -18.18
CA ASP A 234 -8.87 14.86 -18.64
C ASP A 234 -7.37 14.57 -18.55
N LYS A 235 -6.64 14.81 -19.64
CA LYS A 235 -5.33 14.17 -19.92
C LYS A 235 -4.11 15.03 -19.52
N THR A 236 -4.26 15.94 -18.57
CA THR A 236 -3.26 16.98 -18.26
C THR A 236 -2.78 17.00 -16.80
N ILE A 237 -3.02 15.92 -16.06
CA ILE A 237 -2.85 15.88 -14.60
C ILE A 237 -1.37 15.62 -14.22
N SER A 238 -0.82 16.46 -13.35
CA SER A 238 0.55 16.37 -12.83
C SER A 238 0.76 15.22 -11.82
N ARG A 239 2.01 14.91 -11.47
CA ARG A 239 2.37 13.84 -10.52
C ARG A 239 1.68 14.02 -9.15
N GLN A 240 1.58 15.25 -8.66
CA GLN A 240 0.88 15.57 -7.41
C GLN A 240 -0.63 15.32 -7.52
N GLU A 241 -1.23 15.75 -8.62
CA GLU A 241 -2.68 15.69 -8.82
C GLU A 241 -3.15 14.24 -9.07
N SER A 242 -2.36 13.40 -9.75
CA SER A 242 -2.68 11.96 -9.92
C SER A 242 -2.59 11.16 -8.62
N ILE A 243 -1.74 11.60 -7.67
CA ILE A 243 -1.65 11.04 -6.31
C ILE A 243 -2.94 11.33 -5.56
N THR A 244 -3.35 12.60 -5.54
CA THR A 244 -4.60 13.04 -4.92
C THR A 244 -5.80 12.37 -5.57
N GLU A 245 -5.84 12.27 -6.90
CA GLU A 245 -6.93 11.62 -7.64
C GLU A 245 -7.03 10.13 -7.32
N SER A 246 -5.90 9.42 -7.09
CA SER A 246 -5.92 7.99 -6.72
C SER A 246 -6.39 7.74 -5.27
N GLU A 247 -6.07 8.65 -4.34
CA GLU A 247 -6.55 8.64 -2.96
C GLU A 247 -8.02 9.13 -2.88
N GLN A 248 -8.47 9.97 -3.82
CA GLN A 248 -9.85 10.45 -4.00
C GLN A 248 -10.75 9.47 -4.76
N ASN A 249 -10.20 8.63 -5.64
CA ASN A 249 -10.94 7.64 -6.45
C ASN A 249 -11.33 6.38 -5.67
N ILE A 250 -11.25 6.39 -4.33
CA ILE A 250 -11.82 5.32 -3.52
C ILE A 250 -13.34 5.44 -3.58
N VAL A 251 -13.94 4.82 -4.60
CA VAL A 251 -15.38 4.82 -4.81
C VAL A 251 -16.06 4.34 -3.53
N GLU A 252 -16.85 5.24 -2.94
CA GLU A 252 -17.67 4.98 -1.78
C GLU A 252 -18.58 3.77 -1.99
N GLY A 253 -18.83 3.03 -0.92
CA GLY A 253 -19.69 1.85 -0.97
C GLY A 253 -19.05 0.61 -1.61
N THR A 254 -17.79 0.65 -2.07
CA THR A 254 -17.09 -0.55 -2.53
C THR A 254 -16.55 -1.39 -1.36
N ALA A 255 -16.50 -2.71 -1.56
CA ALA A 255 -15.87 -3.64 -0.61
C ALA A 255 -14.39 -3.28 -0.31
N PHE A 256 -13.69 -2.73 -1.30
CA PHE A 256 -12.31 -2.26 -1.13
C PHE A 256 -12.21 -1.05 -0.18
N ASN A 257 -13.07 -0.04 -0.34
CA ASN A 257 -13.15 1.09 0.60
C ASN A 257 -13.42 0.58 2.02
N ALA A 258 -14.44 -0.28 2.18
CA ALA A 258 -14.82 -0.83 3.48
C ALA A 258 -13.65 -1.59 4.15
N TYR A 259 -12.89 -2.37 3.37
CA TYR A 259 -11.68 -3.03 3.84
C TYR A 259 -10.61 -2.03 4.30
N LEU A 260 -10.29 -1.00 3.51
CA LEU A 260 -9.29 0.00 3.88
C LEU A 260 -9.66 0.74 5.18
N VAL A 261 -10.93 1.13 5.34
CA VAL A 261 -11.43 1.75 6.57
C VAL A 261 -11.31 0.80 7.76
N GLN A 262 -11.73 -0.46 7.61
CA GLN A 262 -11.65 -1.43 8.70
C GLN A 262 -10.20 -1.74 9.09
N LYS A 263 -9.31 -1.84 8.11
CA LYS A 263 -7.87 -2.02 8.31
C LYS A 263 -7.27 -0.85 9.08
N ALA A 264 -7.59 0.38 8.70
CA ALA A 264 -7.14 1.58 9.42
C ALA A 264 -7.63 1.62 10.87
N ILE A 265 -8.91 1.28 11.09
CA ILE A 265 -9.48 1.16 12.46
C ILE A 265 -8.74 0.10 13.28
N ASN A 266 -8.52 -1.09 12.71
CA ASN A 266 -7.81 -2.16 13.39
C ASN A 266 -6.37 -1.75 13.72
N GLN A 267 -5.70 -1.05 12.81
CA GLN A 267 -4.35 -0.53 13.05
C GLN A 267 -4.32 0.43 14.25
N ILE A 268 -5.27 1.37 14.35
CA ILE A 268 -5.37 2.27 15.51
C ILE A 268 -5.60 1.49 16.81
N LYS A 269 -6.44 0.44 16.78
CA LYS A 269 -6.65 -0.41 17.97
C LYS A 269 -5.36 -1.14 18.41
N LYS A 270 -4.48 -1.51 17.47
CA LYS A 270 -3.20 -2.16 17.75
C LYS A 270 -2.16 -1.17 18.28
N MET A 271 -2.13 0.04 17.70
CA MET A 271 -1.16 1.08 18.07
C MET A 271 -1.42 1.66 19.46
N TYR A 272 -2.68 1.74 19.90
CA TYR A 272 -3.06 2.38 21.15
C TYR A 272 -3.92 1.46 22.01
N THR A 273 -3.34 1.05 23.15
CA THR A 273 -4.04 0.30 24.21
C THR A 273 -4.95 1.20 25.04
N GLU A 274 -4.59 2.48 25.16
CA GLU A 274 -5.33 3.49 25.93
C GLU A 274 -5.83 4.62 25.01
N SER A 275 -6.60 5.55 25.59
CA SER A 275 -7.04 6.73 24.84
C SER A 275 -5.85 7.58 24.43
N GLU A 276 -5.91 8.09 23.21
CA GLU A 276 -4.96 9.07 22.67
C GLU A 276 -5.12 10.44 23.36
N ILE A 277 -6.27 10.71 24.00
CA ILE A 277 -6.55 11.94 24.75
C ILE A 277 -6.47 11.64 26.25
N LYS A 278 -5.57 12.33 26.97
CA LYS A 278 -5.31 12.14 28.41
C LYS A 278 -5.98 13.23 29.25
N ASP A 279 -7.31 13.28 29.20
CA ASP A 279 -8.14 14.20 29.99
C ASP A 279 -8.86 13.48 31.15
N GLN A 280 -9.68 14.20 31.91
CA GLN A 280 -10.44 13.64 33.04
C GLN A 280 -11.45 12.54 32.64
N TRP A 281 -11.80 12.43 31.35
CA TRP A 281 -12.71 11.40 30.82
C TRP A 281 -11.96 10.21 30.20
N SER A 282 -10.63 10.22 30.25
CA SER A 282 -9.77 9.13 29.77
C SER A 282 -9.70 7.94 30.73
N ASN A 283 -10.38 8.02 31.88
CA ASN A 283 -10.49 6.93 32.83
C ASN A 283 -11.31 5.76 32.26
N GLY A 284 -10.70 4.58 32.20
CA GLY A 284 -11.32 3.34 31.72
C GLY A 284 -10.81 2.90 30.34
N ASP A 285 -11.34 1.76 29.87
CA ASP A 285 -10.83 1.11 28.66
C ASP A 285 -11.14 1.93 27.40
N ALA A 286 -10.09 2.22 26.63
CA ALA A 286 -10.23 2.81 25.32
C ALA A 286 -10.64 1.73 24.31
N THR A 287 -11.92 1.71 23.97
CA THR A 287 -12.49 0.71 23.05
C THR A 287 -12.87 1.32 21.70
N GLN A 288 -13.14 2.62 21.67
CA GLN A 288 -13.71 3.31 20.52
C GLN A 288 -12.61 3.87 19.61
N VAL A 289 -12.77 3.70 18.30
CA VAL A 289 -11.97 4.41 17.30
C VAL A 289 -12.90 5.40 16.62
N HIS A 290 -12.62 6.68 16.80
CA HIS A 290 -13.44 7.78 16.35
C HIS A 290 -12.88 8.38 15.07
N HIS A 291 -13.76 8.72 14.13
CA HIS A 291 -13.42 9.54 12.97
C HIS A 291 -13.49 11.02 13.35
N ILE A 292 -12.35 11.71 13.42
CA ILE A 292 -12.29 13.14 13.77
C ILE A 292 -13.12 13.97 12.78
N PHE A 293 -13.02 13.65 11.49
CA PHE A 293 -13.92 14.10 10.43
C PHE A 293 -14.82 12.92 10.05
N PRO A 294 -16.17 13.02 10.22
CA PRO A 294 -17.06 11.87 10.15
C PRO A 294 -17.06 11.23 8.78
N LYS A 295 -17.05 9.90 8.73
CA LYS A 295 -17.14 9.11 7.49
C LYS A 295 -18.36 9.47 6.63
N SER A 296 -19.50 9.84 7.22
CA SER A 296 -20.71 10.21 6.48
C SER A 296 -20.59 11.52 5.70
N LYS A 297 -19.71 12.43 6.14
CA LYS A 297 -19.47 13.73 5.50
C LYS A 297 -18.17 13.76 4.71
N PHE A 298 -17.15 13.04 5.19
CA PHE A 298 -15.81 12.97 4.60
C PHE A 298 -15.39 11.52 4.35
N PRO A 299 -16.13 10.77 3.53
CA PRO A 299 -15.84 9.37 3.21
C PRO A 299 -14.44 9.17 2.60
N GLN A 300 -13.93 10.14 1.85
CA GLN A 300 -12.56 10.15 1.32
C GLN A 300 -11.49 10.16 2.43
N LEU A 301 -11.80 10.69 3.62
CA LEU A 301 -10.90 10.72 4.77
C LEU A 301 -11.02 9.48 5.66
N ALA A 302 -11.99 8.60 5.42
CA ALA A 302 -12.38 7.57 6.39
C ALA A 302 -11.32 6.48 6.64
N HIS A 303 -10.38 6.31 5.71
CA HIS A 303 -9.31 5.30 5.78
C HIS A 303 -7.95 5.87 6.21
N TYR A 304 -7.86 7.20 6.43
CA TYR A 304 -6.64 7.84 6.90
C TYR A 304 -6.47 7.59 8.39
N LEU A 305 -5.31 7.05 8.78
CA LEU A 305 -4.96 6.90 10.20
C LEU A 305 -4.93 8.26 10.90
N GLU A 306 -4.56 9.30 10.16
CA GLU A 306 -4.51 10.69 10.57
C GLU A 306 -5.91 11.27 10.91
N ASN A 307 -6.99 10.66 10.40
CA ASN A 307 -8.38 11.03 10.69
C ASN A 307 -9.03 10.15 11.77
N LEU A 308 -8.29 9.18 12.33
CA LEU A 308 -8.81 8.25 13.33
C LEU A 308 -8.17 8.52 14.69
N ILE A 309 -8.95 8.49 15.76
CA ILE A 309 -8.41 8.68 17.13
C ILE A 309 -9.02 7.67 18.10
N LYS A 310 -8.17 7.07 18.93
CA LYS A 310 -8.59 6.09 19.96
C LYS A 310 -9.12 6.81 21.21
N LEU A 311 -10.35 6.48 21.62
CA LEU A 311 -11.06 7.12 22.73
C LEU A 311 -11.68 6.10 23.71
N THR A 312 -11.95 6.54 24.94
CA THR A 312 -12.86 5.84 25.86
C THR A 312 -14.31 5.97 25.40
N ALA A 313 -15.20 5.12 25.94
CA ALA A 313 -16.63 5.21 25.64
C ALA A 313 -17.21 6.58 26.02
N THR A 314 -16.83 7.13 27.17
CA THR A 314 -17.28 8.45 27.64
C THR A 314 -16.79 9.57 26.72
N GLN A 315 -15.51 9.56 26.35
CA GLN A 315 -14.96 10.53 25.40
C GLN A 315 -15.69 10.47 24.04
N HIS A 316 -16.00 9.27 23.55
CA HIS A 316 -16.69 9.10 22.28
C HIS A 316 -18.15 9.58 22.32
N TYR A 317 -18.95 9.03 23.23
CA TYR A 317 -20.41 9.16 23.22
C TYR A 317 -20.93 10.37 23.99
N THR A 318 -20.11 11.00 24.83
CA THR A 318 -20.51 12.17 25.61
C THR A 318 -19.81 13.45 25.13
N LYS A 319 -18.55 13.34 24.70
CA LYS A 319 -17.75 14.52 24.30
C LYS A 319 -17.72 14.71 22.78
N ALA A 320 -17.26 13.72 22.03
CA ALA A 320 -17.17 13.83 20.57
C ALA A 320 -18.55 13.88 19.90
N HIS A 321 -19.49 13.07 20.39
CA HIS A 321 -20.89 13.04 19.95
C HIS A 321 -21.84 13.45 21.09
N PRO A 322 -22.08 14.75 21.34
CA PRO A 322 -22.92 15.19 22.44
C PRO A 322 -24.30 14.53 22.43
N ASN A 323 -24.77 14.08 23.60
CA ASN A 323 -26.06 13.41 23.78
C ASN A 323 -26.23 12.14 22.94
N ASN A 324 -25.15 11.38 22.70
CA ASN A 324 -25.13 10.17 21.86
C ASN A 324 -25.57 10.39 20.41
N LYS A 325 -25.59 11.64 19.93
CA LYS A 325 -25.96 11.97 18.55
C LYS A 325 -24.75 11.70 17.64
N THR A 326 -24.62 10.47 17.16
CA THR A 326 -23.50 10.04 16.31
C THR A 326 -23.40 10.78 14.98
N ASP A 327 -24.46 11.48 14.58
CA ASP A 327 -24.50 12.30 13.35
C ASP A 327 -23.95 13.73 13.55
N ALA A 328 -23.72 14.14 14.80
CA ALA A 328 -23.19 15.46 15.17
C ALA A 328 -21.81 15.35 15.81
N ILE A 329 -20.92 16.28 15.49
CA ILE A 329 -19.60 16.42 16.14
C ILE A 329 -19.60 17.67 17.01
N ASN A 330 -19.04 17.58 18.21
CA ASN A 330 -18.70 18.74 19.02
C ASN A 330 -17.44 19.42 18.48
N ALA A 331 -17.54 20.69 18.07
CA ALA A 331 -16.43 21.43 17.48
C ALA A 331 -15.24 21.58 18.46
N ASP A 332 -15.50 21.97 19.72
CA ASP A 332 -14.45 22.11 20.73
C ASP A 332 -13.68 20.81 20.95
N TYR A 333 -14.41 19.70 21.03
CA TYR A 333 -13.79 18.39 21.23
C TYR A 333 -13.12 17.86 19.96
N GLN A 334 -13.59 18.26 18.77
CA GLN A 334 -12.90 17.98 17.52
C GLN A 334 -11.53 18.66 17.47
N LEU A 335 -11.42 19.91 17.95
CA LEU A 335 -10.14 20.59 18.11
C LEU A 335 -9.23 19.81 19.07
N VAL A 336 -9.74 19.39 20.24
CA VAL A 336 -8.97 18.57 21.20
C VAL A 336 -8.44 17.29 20.53
N CYS A 337 -9.29 16.59 19.75
CA CYS A 337 -8.89 15.42 18.97
C CYS A 337 -7.77 15.75 17.97
N LEU A 338 -7.89 16.84 17.20
CA LEU A 338 -6.88 17.25 16.22
C LEU A 338 -5.54 17.60 16.88
N LEU A 339 -5.56 18.31 18.01
CA LEU A 339 -4.35 18.65 18.76
C LEU A 339 -3.66 17.41 19.32
N ALA A 340 -4.41 16.51 19.96
CA ALA A 340 -3.88 15.25 20.46
C ALA A 340 -3.33 14.37 19.32
N LYS A 341 -4.03 14.34 18.19
CA LYS A 341 -3.58 13.60 17.01
C LYS A 341 -2.28 14.16 16.43
N SER A 342 -2.17 15.47 16.35
CA SER A 342 -0.96 16.19 15.94
C SER A 342 0.25 15.76 16.80
N ASP A 343 0.09 15.75 18.12
CA ASP A 343 1.15 15.35 19.06
C ASP A 343 1.54 13.87 18.91
N ASN A 344 0.57 12.98 18.71
CA ASN A 344 0.85 11.55 18.55
C ASN A 344 1.54 11.24 17.22
N ILE A 345 1.13 11.92 16.14
CA ILE A 345 1.81 11.82 14.84
C ILE A 345 3.25 12.31 14.97
N GLU A 346 3.48 13.48 15.59
CA GLU A 346 4.83 14.01 15.82
C GLU A 346 5.70 13.03 16.61
N LYS A 347 5.19 12.45 17.70
CA LYS A 347 5.91 11.45 18.51
C LYS A 347 6.24 10.19 17.69
N SER A 348 5.31 9.70 16.89
CA SER A 348 5.50 8.52 16.03
C SER A 348 6.60 8.76 14.99
N LEU A 349 6.55 9.90 14.30
CA LEU A 349 7.58 10.30 13.32
C LEU A 349 8.95 10.52 13.96
N ASN A 350 9.02 11.11 15.15
CA ASN A 350 10.28 11.29 15.89
C ASN A 350 10.91 9.94 16.31
N ARG A 351 10.11 8.87 16.42
CA ARG A 351 10.57 7.49 16.65
C ARG A 351 10.92 6.75 15.35
N ASN A 352 10.80 7.41 14.20
CA ASN A 352 10.93 6.82 12.86
C ASN A 352 9.92 5.69 12.58
N GLU A 353 8.76 5.72 13.24
CA GLU A 353 7.66 4.83 12.91
C GLU A 353 7.05 5.24 11.56
N LEU A 354 6.57 4.25 10.78
CA LEU A 354 6.14 4.46 9.38
C LEU A 354 4.62 4.45 9.21
N TYR A 355 3.87 4.69 10.29
CA TYR A 355 2.40 4.64 10.28
C TYR A 355 1.78 5.92 9.71
N TYR A 356 2.33 7.08 10.06
CA TYR A 356 1.75 8.39 9.74
C TYR A 356 2.57 9.17 8.71
N ARG A 357 1.93 10.15 8.08
CA ARG A 357 2.58 11.22 7.31
C ARG A 357 2.04 12.58 7.73
N LYS A 358 2.91 13.57 7.93
CA LYS A 358 2.50 14.95 8.23
C LYS A 358 1.60 15.52 7.12
N GLU A 359 1.95 15.23 5.88
CA GLU A 359 1.22 15.69 4.70
C GLU A 359 -0.19 15.11 4.65
N SER A 360 -0.37 13.85 5.05
CA SER A 360 -1.69 13.22 5.14
C SER A 360 -2.55 13.83 6.25
N PHE A 361 -1.94 14.27 7.36
CA PHE A 361 -2.65 14.99 8.41
C PHE A 361 -3.11 16.38 7.94
N ILE A 362 -2.22 17.13 7.29
CA ILE A 362 -2.55 18.43 6.68
C ILE A 362 -3.67 18.27 5.63
N TYR A 363 -3.61 17.23 4.81
CA TYR A 363 -4.68 16.93 3.85
C TYR A 363 -6.03 16.67 4.53
N CYS A 364 -6.05 15.91 5.63
CA CYS A 364 -7.28 15.70 6.41
C CYS A 364 -7.84 17.01 6.96
N ILE A 365 -6.98 17.88 7.51
CA ILE A 365 -7.38 19.20 8.03
C ILE A 365 -7.94 20.09 6.93
N ASN A 366 -7.21 20.23 5.83
CA ASN A 366 -7.61 21.07 4.69
C ASN A 366 -8.95 20.63 4.11
N THR A 367 -9.14 19.32 3.94
CA THR A 367 -10.38 18.74 3.42
C THR A 367 -11.53 18.88 4.43
N GLY A 368 -11.28 18.58 5.71
CA GLY A 368 -12.29 18.54 6.76
C GLY A 368 -12.78 19.91 7.23
N LEU A 369 -11.91 20.94 7.16
CA LEU A 369 -12.20 22.31 7.60
C LEU A 369 -12.30 23.32 6.44
N SER A 370 -12.17 22.85 5.20
CA SER A 370 -12.15 23.70 3.99
C SER A 370 -11.09 24.81 4.09
N LYS A 371 -9.85 24.41 4.37
CA LYS A 371 -8.67 25.29 4.52
C LYS A 371 -7.56 24.88 3.54
N GLU A 372 -6.56 25.75 3.41
CA GLU A 372 -5.41 25.55 2.52
C GLU A 372 -4.10 25.75 3.28
N LEU A 373 -3.92 25.00 4.37
CA LEU A 373 -2.67 24.99 5.12
C LEU A 373 -1.52 24.46 4.25
N ASN A 374 -0.35 25.10 4.35
CA ASN A 374 0.85 24.69 3.62
C ASN A 374 1.44 23.39 4.22
N PHE A 375 1.95 22.52 3.34
CA PHE A 375 2.58 21.24 3.70
C PHE A 375 3.94 21.39 4.40
N ASP A 376 4.59 22.55 4.30
CA ASP A 376 5.87 22.84 4.95
C ASP A 376 5.76 23.13 6.46
N LEU A 377 4.55 23.40 6.98
CA LEU A 377 4.32 23.76 8.37
C LEU A 377 4.88 22.72 9.36
N THR A 378 5.46 23.21 10.46
CA THR A 378 5.83 22.39 11.61
C THR A 378 4.60 21.99 12.43
N PHE A 379 4.68 20.91 13.22
CA PHE A 379 3.56 20.50 14.10
C PHE A 379 3.14 21.60 15.08
N ARG A 380 4.08 22.41 15.56
CA ARG A 380 3.77 23.59 16.37
C ARG A 380 2.91 24.59 15.61
N GLN A 381 3.30 24.94 14.37
CA GLN A 381 2.52 25.86 13.53
C GLN A 381 1.15 25.28 13.19
N ILE A 382 1.05 23.98 12.85
CA ILE A 382 -0.23 23.31 12.60
C ILE A 382 -1.17 23.47 13.80
N LYS A 383 -0.67 23.27 15.04
CA LYS A 383 -1.48 23.46 16.26
C LYS A 383 -1.92 24.91 16.46
N THR A 384 -1.07 25.88 16.14
CA THR A 384 -1.42 27.31 16.17
C THR A 384 -2.51 27.64 15.16
N GLU A 385 -2.37 27.19 13.91
CA GLU A 385 -3.40 27.39 12.87
C GLU A 385 -4.73 26.75 13.26
N LEU A 386 -4.72 25.54 13.81
CA LEU A 386 -5.93 24.89 14.31
C LEU A 386 -6.61 25.72 15.41
N ALA A 387 -5.87 26.25 16.38
CA ALA A 387 -6.44 27.10 17.42
C ALA A 387 -7.07 28.38 16.81
N THR A 388 -6.40 29.02 15.85
CA THR A 388 -6.95 30.19 15.14
C THR A 388 -8.24 29.84 14.41
N ILE A 389 -8.23 28.77 13.60
CA ILE A 389 -9.39 28.34 12.80
C ILE A 389 -10.61 28.10 13.69
N TYR A 390 -10.44 27.43 14.83
CA TYR A 390 -11.56 27.11 15.72
C TYR A 390 -12.02 28.26 16.61
N ASN A 391 -11.18 29.28 16.83
CA ASN A 391 -11.63 30.53 17.48
C ASN A 391 -12.51 31.38 16.55
N ASP A 392 -12.40 31.18 15.24
CA ASP A 392 -13.18 31.89 14.21
C ASP A 392 -14.48 31.16 13.81
N LEU A 393 -14.71 29.94 14.32
CA LEU A 393 -15.92 29.13 14.11
C LEU A 393 -16.99 29.44 15.15
#